data_AF-A0A967HHJ8-F1
#
_entry.id   AF-A0A967HHJ8-F1
#
_cell.length_a   1.000
_cell.length_b   1.000
_cell.length_c   1.000
_cell.angle_alpha   90.00
_cell.angle_beta   90.00
_cell.angle_gamma   90.00
#
_symmetry.space_group_name_H-M   'P 1'
#
loop_
_entity.id
_entity.type
_entity.pdbx_description
1 polymer ?
#
loop_
_entity_poly.entity_id
_entity_poly.type
_entity_poly.pdbx_seq_one_letter_code
_entity_poly.pdbx_strand_id
1 'polypeptide(L)' 'MVSLVIGELVESAAIAAVLALNAAIGFIVELRARRAMDALLAYEAPEARVRRSGTTEAVPAERLVPGDVVELEEGDA' A
#
# COMPACT_ATOMS: atom_id res chain seq x y z
N MET A 1 52.28 -8.38 -4.89
CA MET A 1 50.98 -9.02 -4.56
C MET A 1 50.01 -8.06 -3.86
N VAL A 2 50.43 -7.24 -2.87
CA VAL A 2 49.54 -6.30 -2.15
C VAL A 2 48.78 -5.31 -3.07
N SER A 3 49.42 -4.78 -4.12
CA SER A 3 48.77 -3.87 -5.08
C SER A 3 47.64 -4.54 -5.89
N LEU A 4 47.77 -5.83 -6.19
CA LEU A 4 46.77 -6.60 -6.94
C LEU A 4 45.47 -6.76 -6.13
N VAL A 5 45.62 -7.11 -4.85
CA VAL A 5 44.49 -7.24 -3.92
C VAL A 5 43.78 -5.90 -3.70
N ILE A 6 44.53 -4.79 -3.60
CA ILE A 6 43.92 -3.46 -3.42
C ILE A 6 43.10 -3.05 -4.66
N GLY A 7 43.60 -3.30 -5.87
CA GLY A 7 42.86 -3.00 -7.10
C GLY A 7 41.53 -3.74 -7.21
N GLU A 8 41.54 -5.05 -6.95
CA GLU A 8 40.34 -5.90 -6.97
C GLU A 8 39.31 -5.47 -5.89
N LEU A 9 39.78 -5.06 -4.70
CA LEU A 9 38.91 -4.55 -3.63
C LEU A 9 38.20 -3.24 -4.03
N VAL A 10 38.90 -2.34 -4.72
CA VAL A 10 38.30 -1.06 -5.18
C VAL A 10 37.25 -1.31 -6.25
N GLU A 11 37.51 -2.19 -7.22
CA GLU A 11 36.54 -2.56 -8.24
C GLU A 11 35.29 -3.23 -7.65
N SER A 12 35.49 -4.19 -6.74
CA SER A 12 34.40 -4.88 -6.05
C SER A 12 33.55 -3.91 -5.22
N ALA A 13 34.19 -2.97 -4.52
CA ALA A 13 33.50 -1.95 -3.74
C ALA A 13 32.68 -1.00 -4.61
N ALA A 14 33.18 -0.62 -5.79
CA ALA A 14 32.44 0.22 -6.72
C ALA A 14 31.18 -0.46 -7.24
N ILE A 15 31.26 -1.74 -7.62
CA ILE A 15 30.09 -2.52 -8.06
C ILE A 15 29.08 -2.67 -6.92
N ALA A 16 29.55 -3.00 -5.71
CA ALA A 16 28.69 -3.12 -4.54
C ALA A 16 27.98 -1.80 -4.22
N ALA A 17 28.66 -0.66 -4.35
CA ALA A 17 28.06 0.66 -4.15
C ALA A 17 26.95 0.95 -5.17
N VAL A 18 27.16 0.63 -6.45
CA VAL A 18 26.14 0.81 -7.50
C VAL A 18 24.94 -0.09 -7.26
N LEU A 19 25.16 -1.35 -6.87
CA LEU A 19 24.08 -2.27 -6.52
C LEU A 19 23.27 -1.78 -5.32
N ALA A 20 23.94 -1.33 -4.26
CA ALA A 20 23.28 -0.75 -3.09
C ALA A 20 22.45 0.48 -3.45
N LEU A 21 23.00 1.35 -4.31
CA LEU A 21 22.29 2.54 -4.80
C LEU A 21 21.03 2.15 -5.60
N ASN A 22 21.17 1.23 -6.56
CA ASN A 22 20.04 0.76 -7.36
C ASN A 22 18.96 0.09 -6.50
N ALA A 23 19.36 -0.73 -5.52
CA ALA A 23 18.44 -1.36 -4.59
C ALA A 23 17.71 -0.32 -3.72
N ALA A 24 18.42 0.69 -3.20
CA ALA A 24 17.81 1.75 -2.40
C ALA A 24 16.81 2.57 -3.21
N ILE A 25 17.18 2.96 -4.43
CA ILE A 25 16.28 3.70 -5.34
C ILE A 25 15.04 2.84 -5.65
N GLY A 26 15.23 1.58 -6.06
CA GLY A 26 14.14 0.67 -6.35
C GLY A 26 13.19 0.49 -5.18
N PHE A 27 13.73 0.31 -3.97
CA PHE A 27 12.94 0.19 -2.75
C PHE A 27 12.12 1.46 -2.45
N ILE A 28 12.71 2.65 -2.59
CA ILE A 28 12.01 3.91 -2.36
C ILE A 28 10.88 4.12 -3.37
N VAL A 29 11.12 3.78 -4.64
CA VAL A 29 10.11 3.87 -5.71
C VAL A 29 8.95 2.92 -5.43
N GLU A 30 9.25 1.66 -5.09
CA GLU A 30 8.26 0.65 -4.73
C GLU A 30 7.42 1.08 -3.51
N LEU A 31 8.06 1.63 -2.48
CA LEU A 31 7.36 2.12 -1.29
C LEU A 31 6.42 3.28 -1.62
N ARG A 32 6.82 4.18 -2.53
CA ARG A 32 5.97 5.28 -2.99
C ARG A 32 4.79 4.77 -3.82
N ALA A 33 5.01 3.77 -4.67
CA ALA A 33 3.94 3.15 -5.45
C ALA A 33 2.89 2.49 -4.54
N ARG A 34 3.33 1.75 -3.52
CA ARG A 34 2.44 1.15 -2.51
C ARG A 34 1.61 2.19 -1.78
N ARG A 35 2.24 3.27 -1.29
CA ARG A 35 1.51 4.36 -0.61
C ARG A 35 0.46 5.03 -1.50
N ALA A 36 0.73 5.14 -2.81
CA ALA A 36 -0.25 5.69 -3.74
C ALA A 36 -1.45 4.75 -3.90
N MET A 37 -1.22 3.44 -3.93
CA MET A 37 -2.30 2.45 -3.96
C MET A 37 -3.08 2.41 -2.63
N ASP A 38 -2.39 2.44 -1.49
CA ASP A 38 -3.02 2.49 -0.17
C ASP A 38 -3.91 3.74 -0.03
N ALA A 39 -3.48 4.88 -0.57
CA ALA A 39 -4.28 6.11 -0.57
C ALA A 39 -5.53 6.01 -1.46
N LEU A 40 -5.51 5.20 -2.53
CA LEU A 40 -6.70 4.94 -3.35
C LEU A 40 -7.63 3.94 -2.64
N LEU A 41 -7.09 2.88 -2.06
CA LEU A 41 -7.86 1.89 -1.30
C LEU A 41 -8.46 2.48 0.00
N ALA A 42 -7.81 3.48 0.60
CA ALA A 42 -8.36 4.20 1.75
C ALA A 42 -9.64 5.01 1.42
N TYR A 43 -9.97 5.20 0.14
CA TYR A 43 -11.26 5.77 -0.29
C TYR A 43 -12.33 4.71 -0.58
N GLU A 44 -12.00 3.43 -0.59
CA GLU A 44 -12.95 2.32 -0.67
C GLU A 44 -13.32 1.82 0.73
N ALA A 45 -13.64 2.71 1.68
CA ALA A 45 -14.42 2.25 2.82
C ALA A 45 -15.79 1.86 2.26
N PRO A 46 -16.17 0.57 2.21
CA PRO A 46 -17.44 0.19 1.65
C PRO A 46 -18.54 0.89 2.44
N GLU A 47 -19.33 1.72 1.77
CA GLU A 47 -20.49 2.33 2.38
C GLU A 47 -21.62 1.32 2.35
N ALA A 48 -22.15 1.00 3.52
CA ALA A 48 -23.34 0.16 3.65
C ALA A 48 -24.57 1.07 3.72
N ARG A 49 -25.58 0.78 2.90
CA ARG A 49 -26.89 1.41 3.04
C ARG A 49 -27.65 0.71 4.15
N VAL A 50 -28.03 1.46 5.19
CA VAL A 50 -28.79 0.93 6.33
C VAL A 50 -30.08 1.71 6.52
N ARG A 51 -31.15 1.01 6.91
CA ARG A 51 -32.42 1.61 7.30
C ARG A 51 -32.45 1.85 8.80
N ARG A 52 -32.35 3.11 9.23
CA ARG A 52 -32.48 3.53 10.64
C ARG A 52 -33.66 4.49 10.77
N SER A 53 -34.49 4.31 11.79
CA SER A 53 -35.61 5.23 12.07
C SER A 53 -36.60 5.44 10.90
N GLY A 54 -36.67 4.50 9.96
CA GLY A 54 -37.51 4.59 8.76
C GLY A 54 -36.88 5.30 7.56
N THR A 55 -35.65 5.83 7.69
CA THR A 55 -34.88 6.47 6.61
C THR A 55 -33.69 5.61 6.19
N THR A 56 -33.38 5.60 4.90
CA THR A 56 -32.17 4.94 4.37
C THR A 56 -30.99 5.92 4.45
N GLU A 57 -29.91 5.48 5.08
CA GLU A 57 -28.69 6.25 5.29
C GLU A 57 -27.49 5.45 4.79
N ALA A 58 -26.53 6.10 4.12
CA ALA A 58 -25.24 5.49 3.79
C ALA A 58 -24.28 5.69 4.96
N VAL A 59 -23.75 4.58 5.50
CA VAL A 59 -22.87 4.59 6.67
C VAL A 59 -21.62 3.78 6.32
N PRO A 60 -20.40 4.24 6.67
CA PRO A 60 -19.20 3.43 6.49
C PRO A 60 -19.35 2.07 7.17
N ALA A 61 -19.03 0.97 6.50
CA ALA A 61 -19.18 -0.38 7.05
C ALA A 61 -18.48 -0.57 8.40
N GLU A 62 -17.43 0.18 8.66
CA GLU A 62 -16.70 0.21 9.94
C GLU A 62 -17.55 0.70 11.13
N ARG A 63 -18.63 1.44 10.88
CA ARG A 63 -19.54 1.99 11.90
C ARG A 63 -20.87 1.22 11.98
N LEU A 64 -20.97 0.08 11.29
CA LEU A 64 -22.15 -0.78 11.34
C LEU A 64 -22.23 -1.43 12.73
N VAL A 65 -23.44 -1.51 13.28
CA VAL A 65 -23.67 -2.14 14.59
C VAL A 65 -24.74 -3.23 14.52
N PRO A 66 -24.68 -4.26 15.39
CA PRO A 66 -25.75 -5.25 15.48
C PRO A 66 -27.10 -4.56 15.77
N GLY A 67 -28.04 -4.67 14.83
CA GLY A 67 -29.34 -3.98 14.87
C GLY A 67 -29.65 -3.15 13.62
N ASP A 68 -28.65 -2.88 12.78
CA ASP A 68 -28.84 -2.24 11.48
C ASP A 68 -29.50 -3.18 10.46
N VAL A 69 -30.45 -2.64 9.69
CA VAL A 69 -31.05 -3.35 8.54
C VAL A 69 -30.33 -2.87 7.28
N VAL A 70 -29.47 -3.71 6.72
CA VAL A 70 -28.72 -3.39 5.50
C VAL A 70 -29.60 -3.59 4.27
N GLU A 71 -29.64 -2.61 3.38
CA GLU A 71 -30.21 -2.73 2.03
C GLU A 71 -29.09 -3.13 1.07
N LEU A 72 -29.23 -4.29 0.43
CA LEU A 72 -28.29 -4.81 -0.56
C LEU A 72 -28.93 -4.72 -1.95
N GLU A 73 -28.27 -4.05 -2.88
CA GLU A 73 -28.64 -4.06 -4.30
C GLU A 73 -27.83 -5.12 -5.07
N GLU A 74 -28.32 -5.54 -6.24
CA GLU A 74 -27.59 -6.47 -7.08
C GLU A 74 -26.28 -5.84 -7.58
N GLY A 75 -25.14 -6.31 -7.06
CA GLY A 75 -23.80 -5.81 -7.40
C GLY A 75 -23.00 -5.29 -6.21
N ASP A 76 -23.61 -5.13 -5.03
CA ASP A 76 -22.91 -4.78 -3.80
C ASP A 76 -22.05 -5.96 -3.30
N ALA A 77 -20.84 -5.67 -2.80
CA ALA A 77 -19.84 -6.64 -2.35
C ALA A 77 -19.69 -6.68 -0.82
#